data_AF-A0A937TCK7-F1
#
_entry.id   AF-A0A937TCK7-F1
#
_cell.length_a   1.000
_cell.length_b   1.000
_cell.length_c   1.000
_cell.angle_alpha   90.00
_cell.angle_beta   90.00
_cell.angle_gamma   90.00
#
_symmetry.space_group_name_H-M   'P 1'
#
loop_
_entity.id
_entity.type
_entity.pdbx_description
1 polymer ?
#
loop_
_entity_poly.entity_id
_entity_poly.type
_entity_poly.pdbx_seq_one_letter_code
_entity_poly.pdbx_strand_id
1 'polypeptide(L)'
;MAVTEKVTLTLPKSLMNTVREIAPQRGISRFVSEAIEYFVAARRRQALRERLKVGYLADAASDREMAKEWRPLEEEAWIRYVAPYEVEGVGDG
;
A
#
# COMPACT_ATOMS: atom_id res chain seq x y z
N MET A 1 2.69 26.98 -12.29
CA MET A 1 3.16 27.93 -11.27
C MET A 1 3.10 27.21 -9.93
N ALA A 2 4.23 27.03 -9.24
CA ALA A 2 4.21 26.40 -7.92
C ALA A 2 3.65 27.41 -6.90
N VAL A 3 2.40 27.20 -6.48
CA VAL A 3 1.77 28.01 -5.44
C VAL A 3 2.36 27.56 -4.11
N THR A 4 3.15 28.43 -3.48
CA THR A 4 3.72 28.20 -2.15
C THR A 4 2.92 28.98 -1.13
N GLU A 5 2.47 28.31 -0.07
CA GLU A 5 1.75 28.92 1.05
C GLU A 5 2.70 29.07 2.24
N LYS A 6 2.76 30.26 2.83
CA LYS A 6 3.60 30.53 4.01
C LYS A 6 2.78 30.28 5.27
N VAL A 7 3.18 29.28 6.05
CA VAL A 7 2.56 28.91 7.32
C VAL A 7 3.55 29.12 8.46
N THR A 8 3.10 29.69 9.58
CA THR A 8 3.88 29.78 10.82
C THR A 8 3.51 28.61 11.72
N LEU A 9 4.48 27.77 12.05
CA LEU A 9 4.32 26.60 12.90
C LEU A 9 5.30 26.63 14.06
N THR A 10 4.85 26.20 15.24
CA THR A 10 5.70 26.06 16.43
C THR A 10 6.18 24.62 16.51
N LEU A 11 7.51 24.42 16.47
CA LEU A 11 8.14 23.12 16.59
C LEU A 11 8.99 23.04 17.85
N PRO A 12 9.12 21.86 18.48
CA PRO A 12 10.04 21.67 19.60
C PRO A 12 11.48 22.05 19.21
N LYS A 13 12.18 22.74 20.11
CA LYS A 13 13.60 23.10 19.89
C LYS A 13 14.46 21.87 19.61
N SER A 14 14.22 20.77 20.33
CA SER A 14 14.93 19.50 20.14
C SER A 14 14.82 19.00 18.70
N LEU A 15 13.61 18.99 18.15
CA LEU A 15 13.36 18.57 16.76
C LEU A 15 14.06 19.52 15.78
N MET A 16 13.98 20.83 15.99
CA MET A 16 14.66 21.78 15.11
C MET A 16 16.19 21.72 15.18
N ASN A 17 16.78 21.27 16.30
CA ASN A 17 18.21 21.02 16.37
C ASN A 17 18.59 19.85 15.45
N THR A 18 17.87 18.74 15.52
CA THR A 18 18.09 17.59 14.62
C THR A 18 17.90 17.97 13.15
N VAL A 19 16.88 18.79 12.83
CA VAL A 19 16.68 19.26 11.46
C VAL A 19 17.85 20.13 10.97
N ARG A 20 18.44 20.96 11.84
CA ARG A 20 19.59 21.81 11.49
C ARG A 20 20.89 21.02 11.31
N GLU A 21 21.03 19.87 11.94
CA GLU A 21 22.16 18.95 11.73
C GLU A 21 22.09 18.31 10.34
N ILE A 22 20.89 18.03 9.84
CA ILE A 22 20.67 17.33 8.57
C ILE A 22 20.57 18.31 7.39
N ALA A 23 19.88 19.43 7.59
CA ALA A 23 19.61 20.41 6.55
C ALA A 23 20.16 21.79 6.92
N PRO A 24 21.01 22.41 6.06
CA PRO A 24 21.45 23.78 6.27
C PRO A 24 20.27 24.76 6.20
N GLN A 25 20.42 25.98 6.72
CA GLN A 25 19.35 26.97 6.89
C GLN A 25 18.44 27.18 5.65
N ARG A 26 19.00 27.15 4.43
CA ARG A 26 18.22 27.29 3.18
C ARG A 26 17.43 26.03 2.79
N GLY A 27 17.76 24.88 3.35
CA GLY A 27 17.12 23.58 3.10
C GLY A 27 15.96 23.25 4.05
N ILE A 28 15.76 24.01 5.13
CA ILE A 28 14.76 23.68 6.16
C ILE A 28 13.34 23.64 5.58
N SER A 29 12.96 24.60 4.74
CA SER A 29 11.64 24.62 4.11
C SER A 29 11.40 23.37 3.25
N ARG A 30 12.41 23.00 2.45
CA ARG A 30 12.36 21.79 1.62
C ARG A 30 12.25 20.53 2.48
N PHE A 31 13.07 20.42 3.52
CA PHE A 31 13.05 19.30 4.45
C PHE A 31 11.67 19.12 5.11
N VAL A 32 11.08 20.22 5.59
CA VAL A 32 9.75 20.20 6.21
C VAL A 32 8.69 19.80 5.18
N SER A 33 8.73 20.34 3.96
CA SER A 33 7.81 19.95 2.89
C SER A 33 7.90 18.46 2.56
N GLU A 34 9.11 17.92 2.37
CA GLU A 34 9.33 16.50 2.09
C GLU A 34 8.82 15.61 3.23
N ALA A 35 9.08 15.99 4.48
CA ALA A 35 8.60 15.27 5.65
C ALA A 35 7.06 15.25 5.73
N ILE A 36 6.41 16.39 5.44
CA ILE A 36 4.95 16.50 5.41
C ILE A 36 4.38 15.66 4.27
N GLU A 37 4.94 15.74 3.06
CA GLU A 37 4.50 14.94 1.91
C GLU A 37 4.60 13.44 2.21
N TYR A 38 5.73 13.00 2.77
CA TYR A 38 5.93 11.61 3.19
C TYR A 38 4.89 11.18 4.22
N PHE A 39 4.68 11.98 5.26
CA PHE A 39 3.73 11.67 6.33
C PHE A 39 2.29 11.60 5.84
N VAL A 40 1.87 12.56 4.99
CA VAL A 40 0.53 12.57 4.38
C VAL A 40 0.34 11.34 3.50
N ALA A 41 1.32 10.99 2.67
CA ALA A 41 1.25 9.80 1.82
C ALA A 41 1.15 8.51 2.65
N ALA A 42 1.94 8.39 3.72
CA ALA A 42 1.88 7.25 4.64
C ALA A 42 0.50 7.13 5.31
N ARG A 43 -0.04 8.24 5.82
CA ARG A 43 -1.34 8.28 6.50
C ARG A 43 -2.50 7.96 5.55
N ARG A 44 -2.44 8.43 4.30
CA ARG A 44 -3.43 8.09 3.26
C ARG A 44 -3.40 6.60 2.93
N ARG A 45 -2.21 6.00 2.78
CA ARG A 45 -2.07 4.55 2.55
C ARG A 45 -2.62 3.74 3.71
N GLN A 46 -2.34 4.14 4.95
CA GLN A 46 -2.87 3.46 6.14
C GLN A 46 -4.41 3.54 6.20
N ALA A 47 -4.98 4.74 5.99
CA ALA A 47 -6.43 4.90 5.99
C ALA A 47 -7.13 4.16 4.85
N LEU A 48 -6.48 4.04 3.68
CA LEU A 48 -6.97 3.20 2.59
C LEU A 48 -6.92 1.71 2.97
N ARG A 49 -5.80 1.25 3.54
CA ARG A 49 -5.64 -0.14 3.98
C ARG A 49 -6.69 -0.55 5.00
N GLU A 50 -6.97 0.30 5.99
CA GLU A 50 -8.01 0.00 6.98
C GLU A 50 -9.40 -0.02 6.36
N ARG A 51 -9.73 0.92 5.46
CA ARG A 51 -11.01 0.87 4.73
C ARG A 51 -11.17 -0.41 3.91
N LEU A 52 -10.11 -0.84 3.21
CA LEU A 52 -10.14 -2.09 2.45
C LEU A 52 -10.34 -3.30 3.37
N LYS A 53 -9.61 -3.38 4.48
CA LYS A 53 -9.78 -4.47 5.46
C LYS A 53 -11.21 -4.54 5.98
N VAL A 54 -11.79 -3.39 6.35
CA VAL A 54 -13.17 -3.32 6.84
C VAL A 54 -14.15 -3.80 5.77
N GLY A 55 -13.98 -3.36 4.52
CA GLY A 55 -14.82 -3.82 3.40
C GLY A 55 -14.73 -5.33 3.20
N TYR A 56 -13.52 -5.87 3.06
CA TYR A 56 -13.32 -7.31 2.90
C TYR A 56 -13.87 -8.14 4.06
N LEU A 57 -13.77 -7.64 5.29
CA LEU A 57 -14.33 -8.33 6.46
C LEU A 57 -15.87 -8.28 6.48
N ALA A 58 -16.47 -7.17 6.04
CA ALA A 58 -17.91 -7.04 5.94
C ALA A 58 -18.49 -8.01 4.89
N ASP A 59 -17.80 -8.16 3.76
CA ASP A 59 -18.27 -8.96 2.63
C ASP A 59 -17.84 -10.44 2.71
N ALA A 60 -16.92 -10.79 3.61
CA ALA A 60 -16.28 -12.11 3.69
C ALA A 60 -17.25 -13.30 3.74
N ALA A 61 -18.41 -13.13 4.38
CA ALA A 61 -19.42 -14.20 4.46
C ALA A 61 -20.08 -14.44 3.09
N SER A 62 -20.51 -13.37 2.42
CA SER A 62 -21.12 -13.42 1.09
C SER A 62 -20.12 -13.91 0.04
N ASP A 63 -18.89 -13.40 0.09
CA ASP A 63 -17.82 -13.81 -0.84
C ASP A 63 -17.50 -15.30 -0.72
N ARG A 64 -17.52 -15.85 0.50
CA ARG A 64 -17.32 -17.30 0.71
C ARG A 64 -18.46 -18.14 0.19
N GLU A 65 -19.70 -17.73 0.40
CA GLU A 65 -20.86 -18.48 -0.12
C GLU A 65 -20.86 -18.46 -1.64
N MET A 66 -20.64 -17.29 -2.25
CA MET A 66 -20.47 -17.18 -3.71
C MET A 66 -19.33 -18.05 -4.21
N ALA A 67 -18.16 -18.04 -3.56
CA ALA A 67 -17.05 -18.92 -3.97
C ALA A 67 -17.44 -20.40 -3.93
N LYS A 68 -18.16 -20.87 -2.90
CA LYS A 68 -18.62 -22.26 -2.82
C LYS A 68 -19.59 -22.62 -3.94
N GLU A 69 -20.50 -21.71 -4.29
CA GLU A 69 -21.48 -21.92 -5.36
C GLU A 69 -20.81 -22.07 -6.73
N TRP A 70 -19.77 -21.28 -7.00
CA TRP A 70 -19.10 -21.25 -8.31
C TRP A 70 -17.97 -22.28 -8.45
N ARG A 71 -17.41 -22.77 -7.34
CA ARG A 71 -16.31 -23.75 -7.30
C ARG A 71 -16.47 -24.96 -8.22
N PRO A 72 -17.64 -25.64 -8.29
CA PRO A 72 -17.79 -26.80 -9.16
C PRO A 72 -17.60 -26.47 -10.65
N LEU A 73 -18.09 -25.30 -11.09
CA LEU A 73 -17.95 -24.85 -12.47
C LEU A 73 -16.49 -24.45 -12.77
N GLU A 74 -15.81 -23.81 -11.83
CA GLU A 74 -14.39 -23.48 -11.94
C GLU A 74 -13.53 -24.75 -12.05
N GLU A 75 -13.81 -25.77 -11.24
CA GLU A 75 -13.09 -27.05 -11.26
C GLU A 75 -13.30 -27.80 -12.59
N GLU A 76 -14.54 -27.83 -13.10
CA GLU A 76 -14.83 -28.42 -14.43
C GLU A 76 -14.08 -27.67 -15.55
N ALA A 77 -14.11 -26.34 -15.53
CA ALA A 77 -13.41 -25.52 -16.52
C ALA A 77 -11.89 -25.69 -16.45
N TRP A 78 -11.33 -25.79 -15.23
CA TRP A 78 -9.91 -26.01 -15.03
C TRP A 78 -9.46 -27.34 -15.66
N ILE A 79 -10.16 -28.43 -15.35
CA ILE A 79 -9.88 -29.76 -15.91
C ILE A 79 -9.98 -29.77 -17.44
N ARG A 80 -10.94 -29.02 -18.00
CA ARG A 80 -11.25 -29.07 -19.42
C ARG A 80 -10.37 -28.18 -20.29
N TYR A 81 -9.89 -27.06 -19.76
CA TYR A 81 -9.27 -26.01 -20.57
C TYR A 81 -7.87 -25.61 -20.13
N VAL A 82 -7.42 -26.00 -18.94
CA VAL A 82 -6.04 -25.75 -18.52
C VAL A 82 -5.21 -26.96 -18.90
N ALA A 83 -4.36 -26.78 -19.92
CA ALA A 83 -3.45 -27.83 -20.38
C ALA A 83 -2.65 -28.37 -19.19
N PRO A 84 -2.55 -29.70 -19.01
CA PRO A 84 -1.59 -30.24 -18.05
C PRO A 84 -0.21 -29.75 -18.48
N TYR A 85 0.49 -29.07 -17.57
CA TYR A 85 1.90 -28.78 -17.76
C TYR A 85 2.59 -30.13 -18.00
N GLU A 86 3.13 -30.35 -19.20
CA GLU A 86 4.10 -31.43 -19.42
C GLU A 86 5.26 -31.14 -18.47
N VAL A 87 5.31 -31.86 -17.36
CA VAL A 87 6.54 -32.01 -16.60
C VAL A 87 7.48 -32.83 -17.48
N GLU A 88 8.17 -32.14 -18.41
CA GLU A 88 9.31 -32.73 -19.11
C GLU A 88 10.27 -33.28 -18.05
N GLY A 89 10.61 -34.56 -18.23
CA GLY A 89 11.24 -35.39 -17.22
C GLY A 89 12.45 -34.74 -16.57
N VAL A 90 12.38 -34.58 -15.25
CA VAL A 90 13.57 -34.68 -14.42
C VAL A 90 13.98 -36.15 -14.50
N GLY A 91 14.97 -36.41 -15.36
CA GLY A 91 15.55 -37.73 -15.55
C GLY A 91 16.03 -38.30 -14.22
N ASP A 92 15.52 -39.48 -13.90
CA ASP A 92 16.14 -40.40 -12.95
C ASP A 92 16.97 -41.37 -13.82
N GLY A 93 18.30 -41.24 -13.76
CA GLY A 93 19.24 -42.04 -14.55
C GLY A 93 20.57 -41.34 -14.83
#